data_AF-A0A371J761-F1
#
_entry.id   AF-A0A371J761-F1
#
_cell.length_a   1.000
_cell.length_b   1.000
_cell.length_c   1.000
_cell.angle_alpha   90.00
_cell.angle_beta   90.00
_cell.angle_gamma   90.00
#
_symmetry.space_group_name_H-M   'P 1'
#
loop_
_entity.id
_entity.type
_entity.pdbx_description
1 polymer ?
#
loop_
_entity_poly.entity_id
_entity_poly.type
_entity_poly.pdbx_seq_one_letter_code
_entity_poly.pdbx_strand_id
1 'polypeptide(L)'
;MEQLGQNYGYTMYRTSLHRGKQIEKCRILEAGDRAILFSNQKKVGIRYNLELDKEFDFEVQEDTVTLDILVENMGRVNYGVRLEEQHKGIRKGVAFNGMLHSNWTHYPLPLTNLEQLNFDKEYIENTPAFYEFEFTADEAGDTFLELEGWGKGCVFVNEHNIGRFWEKGPQRRLYIPAPFIKIGMNKIIVFETDGIVLDKISLKSIPGLG
;
A
#
# COMPACT_ATOMS: atom_id res chain seq x y z
N MET A 1 12.86 -2.52 -6.96
CA MET A 1 11.83 -3.57 -6.74
C MET A 1 12.07 -4.76 -7.67
N GLU A 2 12.34 -4.49 -8.95
CA GLU A 2 12.58 -5.49 -10.01
C GLU A 2 13.79 -6.37 -9.71
N GLN A 3 14.85 -5.77 -9.15
CA GLN A 3 16.03 -6.52 -8.68
C GLN A 3 15.73 -7.51 -7.55
N LEU A 4 14.59 -7.36 -6.85
CA LEU A 4 14.09 -8.32 -5.86
C LEU A 4 13.21 -9.41 -6.49
N GLY A 5 13.11 -9.47 -7.83
CA GLY A 5 12.22 -10.38 -8.55
C GLY A 5 10.74 -9.99 -8.49
N GLN A 6 10.41 -8.76 -8.10
CA GLN A 6 9.03 -8.29 -7.93
C GLN A 6 8.60 -7.34 -9.05
N ASN A 7 7.43 -7.61 -9.65
CA ASN A 7 6.89 -6.82 -10.76
C ASN A 7 5.85 -5.78 -10.35
N TYR A 8 4.95 -6.13 -9.41
CA TYR A 8 3.78 -5.34 -9.00
C TYR A 8 3.57 -5.40 -7.49
N GLY A 9 2.66 -4.58 -6.98
CA GLY A 9 2.27 -4.55 -5.58
C GLY A 9 3.11 -3.55 -4.77
N TYR A 10 3.47 -3.97 -3.58
CA TYR A 10 4.16 -3.14 -2.58
C TYR A 10 5.50 -3.76 -2.19
N THR A 11 6.45 -2.97 -1.72
CA THR A 11 7.68 -3.48 -1.13
C THR A 11 7.91 -2.75 0.19
N MET A 12 8.07 -3.50 1.28
CA MET A 12 8.48 -2.93 2.55
C MET A 12 10.01 -2.91 2.63
N TYR A 13 10.58 -1.76 2.97
CA TYR A 13 11.99 -1.58 3.27
C TYR A 13 12.11 -1.34 4.77
N ARG A 14 12.83 -2.22 5.49
CA ARG A 14 13.03 -2.13 6.93
C ARG A 14 14.49 -1.94 7.26
N THR A 15 14.79 -1.05 8.20
CA THR A 15 16.11 -0.94 8.82
C THR A 15 15.99 -0.62 10.30
N SER A 16 17.06 -0.88 11.06
CA SER A 16 17.27 -0.28 12.37
C SER A 16 18.08 1.01 12.23
N LEU A 17 17.67 2.06 12.92
CA LEU A 17 18.41 3.30 13.09
C LEU A 17 18.92 3.35 14.53
N HIS A 18 20.21 3.60 14.69
CA HIS A 18 20.82 3.80 16.00
C HIS A 18 21.14 5.28 16.18
N ARG A 19 20.73 5.84 17.32
CA ARG A 19 20.94 7.23 17.70
C ARG A 19 22.40 7.45 18.12
N GLY A 20 23.33 7.27 17.19
CA GLY A 20 24.74 7.67 17.37
C GLY A 20 24.94 9.17 17.19
N LYS A 21 24.12 9.80 16.35
CA LYS A 21 23.98 11.24 16.14
C LYS A 21 22.49 11.57 16.02
N GLN A 22 22.10 12.80 16.36
CA GLN A 22 20.72 13.26 16.19
C GLN A 22 20.33 13.18 14.71
N ILE A 23 19.22 12.51 14.41
CA ILE A 23 18.62 12.43 13.08
C ILE A 23 17.46 13.43 13.06
N GLU A 24 17.49 14.37 12.12
CA GLU A 24 16.51 15.46 12.02
C GLU A 24 15.86 15.54 10.64
N LYS A 25 16.54 15.02 9.61
CA LYS A 25 16.11 15.08 8.22
C LYS A 25 16.14 13.70 7.59
N CYS A 26 15.15 13.41 6.75
CA CYS A 26 15.10 12.21 5.92
C CYS A 26 14.81 12.61 4.46
N ARG A 27 15.41 11.87 3.51
CA ARG A 27 15.15 12.01 2.07
C ARG A 27 15.17 10.64 1.40
N ILE A 28 14.17 10.35 0.56
CA ILE A 28 14.08 9.08 -0.17
C ILE A 28 14.49 9.33 -1.63
N LEU A 29 15.70 8.89 -1.98
CA LEU A 29 16.32 9.22 -3.26
C LEU A 29 15.88 8.24 -4.35
N GLU A 30 15.43 8.79 -5.48
CA GLU A 30 15.02 8.05 -6.68
C GLU A 30 14.01 6.93 -6.37
N ALA A 31 13.03 7.22 -5.52
CA ALA A 31 11.93 6.32 -5.24
C ALA A 31 10.76 6.53 -6.19
N GLY A 32 9.98 5.47 -6.39
CA GLY A 32 8.68 5.53 -7.05
C GLY A 32 7.74 4.45 -6.53
N ASP A 33 6.43 4.71 -6.38
CA ASP A 33 5.71 5.96 -6.70
C ASP A 33 5.11 6.67 -5.48
N ARG A 34 4.90 5.93 -4.40
CA ARG A 34 4.36 6.41 -3.13
C ARG A 34 5.02 5.66 -1.99
N ALA A 35 5.45 6.38 -0.97
CA ALA A 35 6.11 5.82 0.20
C ALA A 35 5.37 6.24 1.48
N ILE A 36 5.12 5.30 2.37
CA ILE A 36 4.58 5.54 3.72
C ILE A 36 5.64 5.11 4.72
N LEU A 37 6.00 6.02 5.62
CA LEU A 37 7.06 5.80 6.60
C LEU A 37 6.47 5.55 7.98
N PHE A 38 7.04 4.58 8.70
CA PHE A 38 6.69 4.26 10.07
C PHE A 38 7.95 4.16 10.94
N SER A 39 7.91 4.82 12.10
CA SER A 39 8.92 4.75 13.14
C SER A 39 8.35 3.97 14.31
N ASN A 40 8.91 2.79 14.61
CA ASN A 40 8.37 1.87 15.61
C ASN A 40 6.85 1.65 15.43
N GLN A 41 6.44 1.35 14.19
CA GLN A 41 5.04 1.14 13.77
C GLN A 41 4.12 2.38 13.83
N LYS A 42 4.62 3.53 14.28
CA LYS A 42 3.87 4.80 14.24
C LYS A 42 4.08 5.49 12.91
N LYS A 43 2.98 5.83 12.22
CA LYS A 43 3.02 6.54 10.93
C LYS A 43 3.66 7.92 11.10
N VAL A 44 4.75 8.15 10.37
CA VAL A 44 5.50 9.40 10.34
C VAL A 44 4.95 10.32 9.24
N GLY A 45 4.65 9.73 8.08
CA GLY A 45 4.14 10.50 6.96
C GLY A 45 4.09 9.70 5.66
N ILE A 46 3.47 10.34 4.68
CA ILE A 46 3.31 9.83 3.32
C ILE A 46 4.05 10.78 2.38
N ARG A 47 4.73 10.22 1.38
CA ARG A 47 5.35 10.97 0.29
C ARG A 47 4.88 10.40 -1.03
N TYR A 48 4.40 11.26 -1.92
CA TYR A 48 3.85 10.85 -3.21
C TYR A 48 4.48 11.64 -4.36
N ASN A 49 4.89 10.93 -5.41
CA ASN A 49 5.37 11.53 -6.65
C ASN A 49 6.52 12.55 -6.42
N LEU A 50 6.31 13.84 -6.75
CA LEU A 50 7.32 14.90 -6.62
C LEU A 50 7.78 15.17 -5.18
N GLU A 51 7.08 14.62 -4.19
CA GLU A 51 7.46 14.74 -2.77
C GLU A 51 8.47 13.68 -2.33
N LEU A 52 8.61 12.58 -3.07
CA LEU A 52 9.45 11.44 -2.66
C LEU A 52 10.91 11.86 -2.43
N ASP A 53 11.46 12.63 -3.35
CA ASP A 53 12.84 13.08 -3.31
C ASP A 53 13.04 14.43 -2.60
N LYS A 54 11.99 14.96 -1.96
CA LYS A 54 12.14 16.15 -1.11
C LYS A 54 12.60 15.73 0.28
N GLU A 55 13.54 16.49 0.84
CA GLU A 55 13.91 16.33 2.24
C GLU A 55 12.77 16.78 3.15
N PHE A 56 12.60 16.10 4.28
CA PHE A 56 11.60 16.42 5.28
C PHE A 56 12.09 16.16 6.69
N ASP A 57 11.44 16.81 7.66
CA ASP A 57 11.74 16.65 9.08
C ASP A 57 11.42 15.22 9.55
N PHE A 58 12.40 14.60 10.18
CA PHE A 58 12.32 13.24 10.69
C PHE A 58 13.16 13.14 11.95
N GLU A 59 12.49 12.98 13.09
CA GLU A 59 13.16 12.88 14.39
C GLU A 59 13.03 11.47 14.95
N VAL A 60 14.14 10.96 15.47
CA VAL A 60 14.22 9.66 16.14
C VAL A 60 14.29 9.92 17.65
N GLN A 61 13.22 9.57 18.36
CA GLN A 61 13.11 9.84 19.80
C GLN A 61 13.85 8.82 20.68
N GLU A 62 13.90 7.56 20.22
CA GLU A 62 14.48 6.44 20.96
C GLU A 62 15.91 6.13 20.50
N ASP A 63 16.71 5.46 21.34
CA ASP A 63 18.11 5.15 21.04
C ASP A 63 18.26 4.18 19.86
N THR A 64 17.28 3.30 19.68
CA THR A 64 17.16 2.44 18.51
C THR A 64 15.72 2.45 18.04
N VAL A 65 15.53 2.70 16.75
CA VAL A 65 14.22 2.74 16.12
C VAL A 65 14.21 1.80 14.92
N THR A 66 13.12 1.05 14.78
CA THR A 66 12.81 0.35 13.54
C THR A 66 12.12 1.32 12.60
N LEU A 67 12.75 1.59 11.45
CA LEU A 67 12.15 2.35 10.37
C LEU A 67 11.63 1.40 9.31
N ASP A 68 10.35 1.54 9.00
CA ASP A 68 9.66 0.87 7.91
C ASP A 68 9.24 1.86 6.85
N ILE A 69 9.47 1.51 5.58
CA ILE A 69 9.02 2.29 4.43
C ILE A 69 8.24 1.36 3.49
N LEU A 70 6.92 1.51 3.47
CA LEU A 70 6.07 0.80 2.52
C LEU A 70 6.02 1.59 1.21
N VAL A 71 6.59 1.02 0.15
CA VAL A 71 6.59 1.64 -1.18
C VAL A 71 5.61 0.92 -2.09
N GLU A 72 4.71 1.68 -2.72
CA GLU A 72 3.77 1.18 -3.71
C GLU A 72 4.28 1.42 -5.13
N ASN A 73 4.24 0.39 -5.98
CA ASN A 73 4.29 0.56 -7.43
C ASN A 73 2.87 0.91 -7.94
N MET A 74 2.65 2.17 -8.32
CA MET A 74 1.36 2.68 -8.79
C MET A 74 1.09 2.46 -10.28
N GLY A 75 2.02 1.81 -10.98
CA GLY A 75 1.96 1.58 -12.41
C GLY A 75 3.16 2.19 -13.11
N ARG A 76 3.76 1.44 -14.04
CA ARG A 76 4.80 1.97 -14.92
C ARG A 76 4.12 2.82 -15.99
N VAL A 77 4.76 3.94 -16.34
CA VAL A 77 4.36 4.70 -17.53
C VAL A 77 4.38 3.76 -18.73
N ASN A 78 3.37 3.84 -19.60
CA ASN A 78 3.17 2.92 -20.72
C ASN A 78 3.32 3.60 -22.10
N TYR A 79 3.86 4.84 -22.15
CA TYR A 79 4.12 5.56 -23.40
C TYR A 79 5.26 6.57 -23.24
N GLY A 80 5.78 7.05 -24.38
CA GLY A 80 6.72 8.17 -24.43
C GLY A 80 8.18 7.81 -24.11
N VAL A 81 9.03 8.84 -24.10
CA VAL A 81 10.50 8.69 -24.08
C VAL A 81 11.06 8.11 -22.78
N ARG A 82 10.28 8.11 -21.70
CA ARG A 82 10.70 7.64 -20.37
C ARG A 82 10.30 6.20 -20.07
N LEU A 83 9.89 5.44 -21.10
CA LEU A 83 9.39 4.07 -20.95
C LEU A 83 10.46 3.13 -20.36
N GLU A 84 11.71 3.26 -20.82
CA GLU A 84 12.83 2.44 -20.36
C GLU A 84 13.38 2.88 -18.99
N GLU A 85 12.95 4.03 -18.47
CA GLU A 85 13.37 4.54 -17.16
C GLU A 85 12.49 4.03 -16.00
N GLN A 86 11.47 3.20 -16.31
CA GLN A 86 10.42 2.82 -15.37
C GLN A 86 10.85 1.73 -14.38
N HIS A 87 11.56 2.16 -13.34
CA HIS A 87 11.91 1.34 -12.18
C HIS A 87 11.18 1.80 -10.93
N LYS A 88 10.80 0.85 -10.06
CA LYS A 88 9.97 1.11 -8.86
C LYS A 88 10.66 0.66 -7.58
N GLY A 89 10.13 1.10 -6.44
CA GLY A 89 10.78 0.94 -5.14
C GLY A 89 11.78 2.08 -4.88
N ILE A 90 12.74 1.87 -3.99
CA ILE A 90 13.80 2.84 -3.67
C ILE A 90 15.04 2.45 -4.47
N ARG A 91 15.48 3.28 -5.43
CA ARG A 91 16.60 2.93 -6.32
C ARG A 91 17.96 3.36 -5.78
N LYS A 92 18.06 4.57 -5.26
CA LYS A 92 19.33 5.15 -4.81
C LYS A 92 19.58 4.96 -3.32
N GLY A 93 18.52 5.09 -2.51
CA GLY A 93 18.56 4.82 -1.08
C GLY A 93 17.83 5.87 -0.26
N VAL A 94 17.99 5.79 1.05
CA VAL A 94 17.43 6.75 2.00
C VAL A 94 18.58 7.46 2.68
N ALA A 95 18.53 8.79 2.70
CA ALA A 95 19.52 9.62 3.37
C ALA A 95 18.95 10.19 4.67
N PHE A 96 19.74 10.14 5.74
CA PHE A 96 19.49 10.84 7.01
C PHE A 96 20.53 11.92 7.20
N ASN A 97 20.09 13.17 7.40
CA ASN A 97 20.97 14.34 7.48
C ASN A 97 21.99 14.39 6.32
N GLY A 98 21.55 14.06 5.11
CA GLY A 98 22.40 14.03 3.90
C GLY A 98 23.30 12.80 3.74
N MET A 99 23.35 11.87 4.69
CA MET A 99 24.16 10.64 4.60
C MET A 99 23.30 9.43 4.23
N LEU A 100 23.73 8.66 3.22
CA LEU A 100 23.05 7.42 2.82
C LEU A 100 23.14 6.36 3.92
N HIS A 101 22.00 5.72 4.17
CA HIS A 101 21.87 4.64 5.15
C HIS A 101 21.84 3.27 4.48
N SER A 102 22.46 2.29 5.10
CA SER A 102 22.62 0.90 4.62
C SER A 102 21.93 -0.12 5.54
N ASN A 103 22.12 -1.42 5.30
CA ASN A 103 21.56 -2.52 6.11
C ASN A 103 20.02 -2.64 6.06
N TRP A 104 19.49 -2.62 4.84
CA TRP A 104 18.06 -2.78 4.60
C TRP A 104 17.65 -4.25 4.46
N THR A 105 16.56 -4.60 5.13
CA THR A 105 15.80 -5.83 4.85
C THR A 105 14.63 -5.49 3.94
N HIS A 106 14.43 -6.28 2.89
CA HIS A 106 13.39 -6.06 1.90
C HIS A 106 12.32 -7.15 2.00
N TYR A 107 11.04 -6.75 2.03
CA TYR A 107 9.91 -7.66 1.99
C TYR A 107 9.08 -7.36 0.74
N PRO A 108 9.25 -8.16 -0.34
CA PRO A 108 8.37 -8.10 -1.49
C PRO A 108 6.95 -8.50 -1.12
N LEU A 109 5.98 -7.63 -1.43
CA LEU A 109 4.54 -7.85 -1.19
C LEU A 109 3.79 -7.76 -2.54
N PRO A 110 3.91 -8.77 -3.41
CA PRO A 110 3.17 -8.79 -4.68
C PRO A 110 1.66 -8.98 -4.48
N LEU A 111 1.24 -9.42 -3.28
CA LEU A 111 -0.13 -9.71 -2.90
C LEU A 111 -0.83 -10.75 -3.80
N THR A 112 -0.05 -11.73 -4.29
CA THR A 112 -0.54 -12.83 -5.13
C THR A 112 -0.89 -14.09 -4.35
N ASN A 113 -0.57 -14.15 -3.06
CA ASN A 113 -0.94 -15.22 -2.15
C ASN A 113 -1.44 -14.59 -0.84
N LEU A 114 -2.73 -14.78 -0.55
CA LEU A 114 -3.39 -14.26 0.65
C LEU A 114 -3.67 -15.36 1.69
N GLU A 115 -3.34 -16.63 1.40
CA GLU A 115 -3.57 -17.75 2.33
C GLU A 115 -2.74 -17.63 3.62
N GLN A 116 -1.64 -16.87 3.55
CA GLN A 116 -0.77 -16.61 4.70
C GLN A 116 -1.26 -15.46 5.59
N LEU A 117 -2.35 -14.80 5.23
CA LEU A 117 -2.95 -13.78 6.09
C LEU A 117 -3.46 -14.43 7.37
N ASN A 118 -3.15 -13.80 8.50
CA ASN A 118 -3.61 -14.23 9.80
C ASN A 118 -4.38 -13.07 10.44
N PHE A 119 -5.71 -13.18 10.41
CA PHE A 119 -6.63 -12.18 10.96
C PHE A 119 -6.75 -12.23 12.49
N ASP A 120 -6.14 -13.21 13.15
CA ASP A 120 -6.06 -13.28 14.62
C ASP A 120 -4.90 -12.44 15.19
N LYS A 121 -4.06 -11.86 14.31
CA LYS A 121 -3.00 -10.95 14.73
C LYS A 121 -3.59 -9.64 15.23
N GLU A 122 -2.90 -9.04 16.21
CA GLU A 122 -3.28 -7.74 16.75
C GLU A 122 -3.31 -6.68 15.64
N TYR A 123 -4.44 -5.98 15.55
CA TYR A 123 -4.59 -4.82 14.69
C TYR A 123 -3.93 -3.60 15.32
N ILE A 124 -3.17 -2.85 14.53
CA ILE A 124 -2.53 -1.62 14.95
C ILE A 124 -3.13 -0.47 14.15
N GLU A 125 -3.78 0.46 14.85
CA GLU A 125 -4.43 1.61 14.23
C GLU A 125 -3.42 2.45 13.42
N ASN A 126 -3.91 3.07 12.33
CA ASN A 126 -3.11 3.93 11.46
C ASN A 126 -1.95 3.23 10.73
N THR A 127 -2.00 1.90 10.60
CA THR A 127 -1.05 1.11 9.81
C THR A 127 -1.75 0.40 8.64
N PRO A 128 -1.00 0.03 7.58
CA PRO A 128 -1.56 -0.77 6.49
C PRO A 128 -2.04 -2.11 6.99
N ALA A 129 -3.29 -2.45 6.70
CA ALA A 129 -3.94 -3.65 7.23
C ALA A 129 -4.87 -4.30 6.21
N PHE A 130 -5.15 -5.59 6.44
CA PHE A 130 -6.13 -6.35 5.70
C PHE A 130 -7.43 -6.44 6.50
N TYR A 131 -8.56 -6.20 5.84
CA TYR A 131 -9.90 -6.26 6.42
C TYR A 131 -10.70 -7.32 5.67
N GLU A 132 -11.29 -8.26 6.40
CA GLU A 132 -12.07 -9.34 5.85
C GLU A 132 -13.57 -9.08 6.05
N PHE A 133 -14.33 -9.25 4.98
CA PHE A 133 -15.78 -9.16 4.96
C PHE A 133 -16.35 -10.40 4.28
N GLU A 134 -17.50 -10.85 4.77
CA GLU A 134 -18.23 -11.97 4.20
C GLU A 134 -19.65 -11.55 3.81
N PHE A 135 -20.13 -12.09 2.70
CA PHE A 135 -21.52 -11.93 2.28
C PHE A 135 -22.04 -13.19 1.61
N THR A 136 -23.34 -13.45 1.73
CA THR A 136 -24.01 -14.55 1.02
C THR A 136 -24.72 -14.02 -0.21
N ALA A 137 -24.57 -14.70 -1.35
CA ALA A 137 -25.24 -14.38 -2.60
C ALA A 137 -26.16 -15.51 -3.03
N ASP A 138 -27.43 -15.18 -3.31
CA ASP A 138 -28.41 -16.15 -3.83
C ASP A 138 -28.19 -16.45 -5.32
N GLU A 139 -27.62 -15.48 -6.05
CA GLU A 139 -27.26 -15.59 -7.47
C GLU A 139 -25.92 -14.90 -7.74
N ALA A 140 -25.24 -15.33 -8.81
CA ALA A 140 -24.04 -14.66 -9.31
C ALA A 140 -24.46 -13.55 -10.29
N GLY A 141 -24.17 -12.30 -9.94
CA GLY A 141 -24.51 -11.14 -10.76
C GLY A 141 -23.42 -10.07 -10.70
N ASP A 142 -23.36 -9.26 -11.76
CA ASP A 142 -22.45 -8.12 -11.81
C ASP A 142 -22.82 -7.10 -10.74
N THR A 143 -21.81 -6.56 -10.06
CA THR A 143 -22.03 -5.57 -9.00
C THR A 143 -20.85 -4.61 -8.86
N PHE A 144 -20.97 -3.63 -7.99
CA PHE A 144 -19.96 -2.62 -7.74
C PHE A 144 -19.74 -2.46 -6.24
N LEU A 145 -18.49 -2.63 -5.79
CA LEU A 145 -18.09 -2.39 -4.41
C LEU A 145 -17.87 -0.91 -4.17
N GLU A 146 -18.62 -0.34 -3.23
CA GLU A 146 -18.48 1.03 -2.75
C GLU A 146 -17.45 1.14 -1.64
N LEU A 147 -16.48 2.04 -1.82
CA LEU A 147 -15.35 2.30 -0.92
C LEU A 147 -15.28 3.79 -0.53
N GLU A 148 -16.41 4.49 -0.59
CA GLU A 148 -16.49 5.86 -0.09
C GLU A 148 -16.24 5.88 1.43
N GLY A 149 -15.37 6.78 1.89
CA GLY A 149 -14.91 6.83 3.27
C GLY A 149 -13.74 5.91 3.60
N TRP A 150 -13.27 5.09 2.65
CA TRP A 150 -11.99 4.38 2.76
C TRP A 150 -10.86 5.19 2.12
N GLY A 151 -9.64 5.07 2.66
CA GLY A 151 -8.46 5.81 2.19
C GLY A 151 -7.93 5.33 0.84
N LYS A 152 -6.96 4.42 0.85
CA LYS A 152 -6.31 3.93 -0.37
C LYS A 152 -5.88 2.47 -0.24
N GLY A 153 -6.00 1.72 -1.33
CA GLY A 153 -5.50 0.35 -1.34
C GLY A 153 -5.93 -0.48 -2.53
N CYS A 154 -6.15 -1.77 -2.30
CA CYS A 154 -6.68 -2.72 -3.29
C CYS A 154 -7.63 -3.73 -2.67
N VAL A 155 -8.48 -4.34 -3.50
CA VAL A 155 -9.51 -5.29 -3.05
C VAL A 155 -9.38 -6.62 -3.76
N PHE A 156 -9.72 -7.68 -3.04
CA PHE A 156 -9.80 -9.05 -3.52
C PHE A 156 -11.20 -9.61 -3.26
N VAL A 157 -11.77 -10.30 -4.25
CA VAL A 157 -13.05 -11.00 -4.14
C VAL A 157 -12.80 -12.46 -4.46
N ASN A 158 -13.00 -13.36 -3.48
CA ASN A 158 -12.70 -14.79 -3.62
C ASN A 158 -11.31 -15.02 -4.27
N GLU A 159 -10.27 -14.38 -3.74
CA GLU A 159 -8.87 -14.41 -4.21
C GLU A 159 -8.56 -13.62 -5.48
N HIS A 160 -9.57 -13.15 -6.23
CA HIS A 160 -9.35 -12.31 -7.40
C HIS A 160 -9.09 -10.85 -7.02
N ASN A 161 -7.91 -10.32 -7.34
CA ASN A 161 -7.63 -8.89 -7.20
C ASN A 161 -8.45 -8.09 -8.21
N ILE A 162 -9.41 -7.29 -7.73
CA ILE A 162 -10.31 -6.48 -8.57
C ILE A 162 -9.78 -5.06 -8.81
N GLY A 163 -8.59 -4.75 -8.31
CA GLY A 163 -7.90 -3.50 -8.58
C GLY A 163 -7.78 -2.57 -7.36
N ARG A 164 -7.47 -1.31 -7.65
CA ARG A 164 -7.08 -0.30 -6.67
C ARG A 164 -8.22 0.67 -6.42
N PHE A 165 -8.35 1.13 -5.19
CA PHE A 165 -9.21 2.25 -4.83
C PHE A 165 -8.38 3.39 -4.24
N TRP A 166 -8.90 4.61 -4.35
CA TRP A 166 -8.34 5.78 -3.70
C TRP A 166 -9.43 6.84 -3.50
N GLU A 167 -9.54 7.39 -2.29
CA GLU A 167 -10.45 8.49 -1.96
C GLU A 167 -10.34 9.72 -2.88
N LYS A 168 -9.20 9.89 -3.58
CA LYS A 168 -9.01 10.96 -4.55
C LYS A 168 -9.93 10.87 -5.77
N GLY A 169 -10.52 9.70 -6.05
CA GLY A 169 -11.41 9.51 -7.19
C GLY A 169 -10.71 9.64 -8.55
N PRO A 170 -11.47 9.89 -9.65
CA PRO A 170 -12.92 10.13 -9.66
C PRO A 170 -13.74 8.84 -9.46
N GLN A 171 -13.16 7.67 -9.75
CA GLN A 171 -13.78 6.38 -9.49
C GLN A 171 -13.97 6.16 -7.98
N ARG A 172 -15.20 5.88 -7.57
CA ARG A 172 -15.61 5.61 -6.18
C ARG A 172 -16.01 4.15 -5.93
N ARG A 173 -16.24 3.39 -7.00
CA ARG A 173 -16.66 1.99 -6.93
C ARG A 173 -15.82 1.08 -7.82
N LEU A 174 -15.50 -0.11 -7.33
CA LEU A 174 -14.82 -1.16 -8.10
C LEU A 174 -15.82 -2.14 -8.66
N TYR A 175 -15.71 -2.44 -9.94
CA TYR A 175 -16.55 -3.44 -10.59
C TYR A 175 -16.16 -4.85 -10.12
N ILE A 176 -17.18 -5.65 -9.79
CA ILE A 176 -17.05 -7.07 -9.48
C ILE A 176 -17.82 -7.82 -10.58
N PRO A 177 -17.10 -8.52 -11.49
CA PRO A 177 -17.73 -9.39 -12.48
C PRO A 177 -18.49 -10.53 -11.81
N ALA A 178 -19.67 -10.89 -12.36
CA ALA A 178 -20.47 -12.02 -11.90
C ALA A 178 -19.65 -13.33 -11.74
N PRO A 179 -18.70 -13.68 -12.64
CA PRO A 179 -17.88 -14.88 -12.48
C PRO A 179 -16.99 -14.91 -11.22
N PHE A 180 -16.74 -13.77 -10.57
CA PHE A 180 -15.99 -13.73 -9.31
C PHE A 180 -16.88 -13.97 -8.09
N ILE A 181 -18.21 -13.97 -8.25
CA ILE A 181 -19.19 -14.24 -7.20
C ILE A 181 -19.65 -15.69 -7.29
N LYS A 182 -19.64 -16.36 -6.14
CA LYS A 182 -20.17 -17.72 -5.94
C LYS A 182 -21.59 -17.63 -5.38
N ILE A 183 -22.46 -18.55 -5.76
CA ILE A 183 -23.72 -18.75 -5.01
C ILE A 183 -23.34 -19.30 -3.63
N GLY A 184 -23.91 -18.71 -2.57
CA GLY A 184 -23.52 -18.98 -1.18
C GLY A 184 -22.51 -17.96 -0.66
N MET A 185 -21.60 -18.40 0.20
CA MET A 185 -20.67 -17.50 0.91
C MET A 185 -19.55 -16.99 0.00
N ASN A 186 -19.30 -15.69 0.07
CA ASN A 186 -18.24 -14.98 -0.63
C ASN A 186 -17.41 -14.18 0.36
N LYS A 187 -16.11 -14.07 0.06
CA LYS A 187 -15.14 -13.34 0.86
C LYS A 187 -14.60 -12.14 0.09
N ILE A 188 -14.58 -10.99 0.75
CA ILE A 188 -13.94 -9.77 0.27
C ILE A 188 -12.80 -9.43 1.24
N ILE A 189 -11.60 -9.27 0.70
CA ILE A 189 -10.44 -8.78 1.46
C ILE A 189 -10.08 -7.39 0.94
N VAL A 190 -10.05 -6.40 1.82
CA VAL A 190 -9.60 -5.04 1.52
C VAL A 190 -8.22 -4.87 2.14
N PHE A 191 -7.20 -4.58 1.33
CA PHE A 191 -5.93 -4.08 1.84
C PHE A 191 -5.95 -2.56 1.78
N GLU A 192 -5.94 -1.88 2.93
CA GLU A 192 -5.96 -0.42 3.06
C GLU A 192 -4.63 0.07 3.66
N THR A 193 -4.09 1.19 3.16
CA THR A 193 -2.73 1.64 3.49
C THR A 193 -2.61 2.94 4.27
N ASP A 194 -3.68 3.75 4.33
CA ASP A 194 -3.62 5.11 4.86
C ASP A 194 -4.14 5.21 6.30
N GLY A 195 -4.74 4.13 6.81
CA GLY A 195 -5.37 4.05 8.13
C GLY A 195 -6.77 4.64 8.17
N ILE A 196 -7.40 4.88 7.02
CA ILE A 196 -8.74 5.46 6.89
C ILE A 196 -9.68 4.34 6.46
N VAL A 197 -10.47 3.84 7.42
CA VAL A 197 -11.25 2.60 7.26
C VAL A 197 -12.64 2.72 7.87
N LEU A 198 -13.53 1.85 7.41
CA LEU A 198 -14.89 1.70 7.95
C LEU A 198 -15.09 0.27 8.43
N ASP A 199 -16.11 0.07 9.25
CA ASP A 199 -16.54 -1.25 9.76
C ASP A 199 -17.46 -2.00 8.79
N LYS A 200 -17.77 -1.40 7.63
CA LYS A 200 -18.66 -1.97 6.63
C LYS A 200 -18.25 -1.59 5.20
N ILE A 201 -18.73 -2.42 4.29
CA ILE A 201 -18.68 -2.20 2.84
C ILE A 201 -20.09 -2.36 2.25
N SER A 202 -20.29 -1.91 1.01
CA SER A 202 -21.59 -2.01 0.35
C SER A 202 -21.43 -2.36 -1.12
N LEU A 203 -22.32 -3.24 -1.60
CA LEU A 203 -22.44 -3.58 -3.01
C LEU A 203 -23.58 -2.77 -3.64
N LYS A 204 -23.36 -2.24 -4.84
CA LYS A 204 -24.30 -1.37 -5.57
C LYS A 204 -24.51 -1.91 -6.99
N SER A 205 -25.67 -1.64 -7.56
CA SER A 205 -26.03 -2.04 -8.93
C SER A 205 -25.50 -1.12 -10.03
N ILE A 206 -24.93 0.04 -9.67
CA ILE A 206 -24.44 1.06 -10.61
C ILE A 206 -22.99 1.45 -10.31
N PRO A 207 -22.18 1.77 -11.33
CA PRO A 207 -20.82 2.26 -11.12
C PRO A 207 -20.84 3.64 -10.44
N GLY A 208 -19.71 4.03 -9.85
CA GLY A 208 -19.46 5.39 -9.39
C GLY A 208 -18.16 5.88 -10.02
N LEU A 209 -18.26 6.67 -11.09
CA LEU A 209 -17.12 7.06 -11.92
C LEU A 209 -16.70 8.53 -11.74
N GLY A 210 -17.39 9.26 -10.86
CA GLY A 210 -17.26 10.72 -10.70
C GLY A 210 -18.49 11.45 -11.17
#